data_AF-A0A7S0I5Z7-F1
#
_entry.id   AF-A0A7S0I5Z7-F1
#
_cell.length_a   1.000
_cell.length_b   1.000
_cell.length_c   1.000
_cell.angle_alpha   90.00
_cell.angle_beta   90.00
_cell.angle_gamma   90.00
#
_symmetry.space_group_name_H-M   'P 1'
#
loop_
_entity.id
_entity.type
_entity.pdbx_description
1 polymer ?
#
loop_
_entity_poly.entity_id
_entity_poly.type
_entity_poly.pdbx_seq_one_letter_code
_entity_poly.pdbx_strand_id
1 'polypeptide(L)'
;TALFLPAPHPAPPVSAPAPPPSSALKLVLQPSFEAHARAAENLNVLWAAVLIEELRRGGLAHVVLCPGSRCAPLTVAVARSGLPHSLATDERGAAFLALGLARATGRCCAVLVSSGTAVANLLPAVV
;
A
#
# COMPACT_ATOMS: atom_id res chain seq x y z
N THR A 1 -10.80 -24.93 -29.82
CA THR A 1 -11.77 -24.35 -28.87
C THR A 1 -11.28 -22.99 -28.43
N ALA A 2 -11.63 -21.95 -29.16
CA ALA A 2 -11.32 -20.58 -28.79
C ALA A 2 -12.35 -20.12 -27.75
N LEU A 3 -11.94 -20.01 -26.49
CA LEU A 3 -12.76 -19.40 -25.43
C LEU A 3 -12.82 -17.91 -25.71
N PHE A 4 -13.99 -17.44 -26.16
CA PHE A 4 -14.34 -16.04 -26.26
C PHE A 4 -14.34 -15.46 -24.84
N LEU A 5 -13.23 -14.87 -24.41
CA LEU A 5 -13.19 -14.09 -23.17
C LEU A 5 -14.08 -12.86 -23.39
N PRO A 6 -15.07 -12.59 -22.51
CA PRO A 6 -15.87 -11.38 -22.61
C PRO A 6 -14.95 -10.16 -22.50
N ALA A 7 -15.26 -9.12 -23.29
CA ALA A 7 -14.51 -7.87 -23.29
C ALA A 7 -14.41 -7.32 -21.84
N PRO A 8 -13.24 -6.77 -21.44
CA PRO A 8 -13.08 -6.21 -20.11
C PRO A 8 -14.11 -5.09 -19.91
N HIS A 9 -14.90 -5.21 -18.83
CA HIS A 9 -15.83 -4.16 -18.43
C HIS A 9 -15.04 -2.84 -18.26
N PRO A 10 -15.53 -1.70 -18.78
CA PRO A 10 -14.86 -0.43 -18.56
C PRO A 10 -14.71 -0.20 -17.05
N ALA A 11 -13.47 -0.04 -16.60
CA ALA A 11 -13.20 0.25 -15.20
C ALA A 11 -13.96 1.53 -14.82
N PRO A 12 -14.65 1.58 -13.67
CA PRO A 12 -15.26 2.82 -13.21
C PRO A 12 -14.17 3.90 -13.13
N PRO A 13 -14.50 5.17 -13.41
CA PRO A 13 -13.53 6.25 -13.28
C PRO A 13 -12.96 6.19 -11.87
N VAL A 14 -11.64 6.03 -11.78
CA VAL A 14 -10.91 6.12 -10.50
C VAL A 14 -11.26 7.49 -9.94
N SER A 15 -12.14 7.53 -8.94
CA SER A 15 -12.42 8.77 -8.23
C SER A 15 -11.07 9.25 -7.71
N ALA A 16 -10.69 10.48 -8.07
CA ALA A 16 -9.45 11.06 -7.58
C ALA A 16 -9.38 10.82 -6.07
N PRO A 17 -8.26 10.30 -5.54
CA PRO A 17 -8.11 10.20 -4.09
C PRO A 17 -8.44 11.57 -3.52
N ALA A 18 -9.25 11.61 -2.46
CA ALA A 18 -9.57 12.87 -1.78
C ALA A 18 -8.25 13.64 -1.60
N PRO A 19 -8.18 14.93 -1.99
CA PRO A 19 -6.94 15.67 -1.95
C PRO A 19 -6.33 15.50 -0.55
N PRO A 20 -5.04 15.12 -0.44
CA PRO A 20 -4.42 14.98 0.86
C PRO A 20 -4.65 16.29 1.59
N PRO A 21 -5.11 16.27 2.86
CA PRO A 21 -5.39 17.50 3.57
C PRO A 21 -4.11 18.34 3.56
N SER A 22 -4.13 19.50 2.91
CA SER A 22 -3.01 20.44 2.88
C SER A 22 -2.61 20.79 4.31
N SER A 23 -1.66 20.04 4.88
CA SER A 23 -0.77 20.36 6.02
C SER A 23 -0.30 19.06 6.68
N ALA A 24 0.96 18.67 6.43
CA ALA A 24 1.67 17.73 7.31
C ALA A 24 1.62 18.17 8.79
N LEU A 25 1.44 19.48 9.04
CA LEU A 25 1.18 20.09 10.35
C LEU A 25 -0.15 19.67 10.98
N LYS A 26 -1.23 19.44 10.21
CA LYS A 26 -2.48 18.91 10.78
C LYS A 26 -2.31 17.48 11.27
N LEU A 27 -1.47 16.68 10.60
CA LEU A 27 -1.21 15.28 10.95
C LEU A 27 -0.57 15.13 12.33
N VAL A 28 0.48 15.92 12.61
CA VAL A 28 1.18 15.93 13.91
C VAL A 28 0.26 16.35 15.06
N LEU A 29 -0.75 17.19 14.77
CA LEU A 29 -1.70 17.70 15.75
C LEU A 29 -2.97 16.85 15.88
N GLN A 30 -3.06 15.69 15.20
CA GLN A 30 -4.24 14.83 15.32
C GLN A 30 -4.16 13.91 16.56
N PRO A 31 -5.29 13.62 17.22
CA PRO A 31 -5.35 12.65 18.32
C PRO A 31 -4.81 11.25 17.93
N SER A 32 -4.96 10.88 16.65
CA SER A 32 -4.41 9.63 16.13
C SER A 32 -2.89 9.61 16.10
N PHE A 33 -2.22 10.74 15.87
CA PHE A 33 -0.75 10.78 15.92
C PHE A 33 -0.25 10.59 17.34
N GLU A 34 -0.84 11.27 18.32
CA GLU A 34 -0.47 11.12 19.74
C GLU A 34 -0.65 9.69 20.23
N ALA A 35 -1.74 9.02 19.83
CA ALA A 35 -1.97 7.61 20.15
C ALA A 35 -0.86 6.70 19.60
N HIS A 36 -0.47 6.88 18.33
CA HIS A 36 0.66 6.14 17.75
C HIS A 36 1.99 6.48 18.44
N ALA A 37 2.23 7.77 18.75
CA ALA A 37 3.45 8.22 19.42
C ALA A 37 3.61 7.61 20.82
N ARG A 38 2.52 7.47 21.58
CA ARG A 38 2.52 6.80 22.88
C ARG A 38 2.72 5.29 22.79
N ALA A 39 2.27 4.67 21.70
CA ALA A 39 2.35 3.22 21.51
C ALA A 39 3.64 2.75 20.81
N ALA A 40 4.39 3.65 20.19
CA ALA A 40 5.55 3.31 19.38
C ALA A 40 6.82 3.09 20.22
N GLU A 41 7.48 1.95 19.99
CA GLU A 41 8.75 1.60 20.64
C GLU A 41 9.94 2.43 20.10
N ASN A 42 9.85 2.87 18.84
CA ASN A 42 10.87 3.69 18.19
C ASN A 42 10.27 4.53 17.05
N LEU A 43 11.06 5.45 16.50
CA LEU A 43 10.63 6.36 15.44
C LEU A 43 10.19 5.62 14.16
N ASN A 44 10.84 4.51 13.80
CA ASN A 44 10.49 3.77 12.59
C ASN A 44 9.11 3.13 12.71
N VAL A 45 8.77 2.60 13.88
CA VAL A 45 7.44 2.05 14.19
C VAL A 45 6.39 3.17 14.17
N LEU A 46 6.69 4.33 14.75
CA LEU A 46 5.80 5.49 14.73
C LEU A 46 5.48 5.93 13.30
N TRP A 47 6.52 6.22 12.51
CA TRP A 47 6.35 6.71 11.15
C TRP A 47 5.67 5.69 10.24
N ALA A 48 5.98 4.40 10.42
CA ALA A 48 5.31 3.34 9.68
C ALA A 48 3.81 3.28 9.98
N ALA A 49 3.42 3.32 11.27
CA ALA A 49 2.02 3.27 11.65
C ALA A 49 1.24 4.48 11.14
N VAL A 50 1.81 5.68 11.29
CA VAL A 50 1.21 6.92 10.78
C VAL A 50 1.05 6.88 9.26
N LEU A 51 2.09 6.47 8.52
CA LEU A 51 2.04 6.38 7.06
C LEU A 51 0.95 5.42 6.58
N ILE A 52 0.87 4.23 7.16
CA ILE A 52 -0.13 3.22 6.77
C ILE A 52 -1.55 3.68 7.10
N GLU A 53 -1.78 4.29 8.26
CA GLU A 53 -3.10 4.80 8.63
C GLU A 53 -3.54 5.94 7.69
N GLU A 54 -2.64 6.86 7.33
CA GLU A 54 -2.98 7.94 6.41
C GLU A 54 -3.20 7.44 4.97
N LEU A 55 -2.43 6.45 4.51
CA LEU A 55 -2.69 5.81 3.22
C LEU A 55 -4.06 5.09 3.22
N ARG A 56 -4.41 4.42 4.32
CA ARG A 56 -5.74 3.78 4.49
C ARG A 56 -6.86 4.82 4.43
N ARG A 57 -6.71 5.96 5.12
CA ARG A 57 -7.65 7.10 5.04
C ARG A 57 -7.73 7.69 3.63
N GLY A 58 -6.61 7.70 2.92
CA GLY A 58 -6.51 8.07 1.50
C GLY A 58 -7.11 7.07 0.51
N GLY A 59 -7.68 5.96 1.00
CA GLY A 59 -8.38 4.98 0.18
C GLY A 59 -7.54 3.76 -0.22
N LEU A 60 -6.35 3.57 0.35
CA LEU A 60 -5.59 2.33 0.22
C LEU A 60 -6.45 1.14 0.68
N ALA A 61 -6.64 0.18 -0.23
CA ALA A 61 -7.56 -0.95 -0.02
C ALA A 61 -6.85 -2.29 0.12
N HIS A 62 -5.65 -2.44 -0.43
CA HIS A 62 -4.87 -3.69 -0.35
C HIS A 62 -3.36 -3.43 -0.40
N VAL A 63 -2.56 -4.27 0.24
CA VAL A 63 -1.09 -4.20 0.19
C VAL A 63 -0.49 -5.56 -0.18
N VAL A 64 0.36 -5.60 -1.21
CA VAL A 64 1.18 -6.77 -1.51
C VAL A 64 2.55 -6.58 -0.87
N LEU A 65 2.92 -7.51 0.02
CA LEU A 65 4.10 -7.43 0.87
C LEU A 65 5.17 -8.41 0.39
N CYS A 66 6.37 -7.92 0.14
CA CYS A 66 7.56 -8.74 -0.08
C CYS A 66 8.45 -8.78 1.17
N PRO A 67 9.06 -9.94 1.47
CA PRO A 67 9.88 -10.09 2.67
C PRO A 67 11.13 -9.20 2.63
N GLY A 68 11.47 -8.61 3.77
CA GLY A 68 12.67 -7.78 3.89
C GLY A 68 12.87 -7.17 5.28
N SER A 69 14.12 -7.12 5.75
CA SER A 69 14.43 -6.58 7.08
C SER A 69 14.22 -5.07 7.19
N ARG A 70 14.59 -4.32 6.15
CA ARG A 70 14.51 -2.84 6.14
C ARG A 70 13.08 -2.31 6.10
N CYS A 71 12.15 -3.06 5.52
CA CYS A 71 10.75 -2.68 5.46
C CYS A 71 9.90 -3.25 6.62
N ALA A 72 10.52 -3.96 7.58
CA ALA A 72 9.81 -4.62 8.68
C ALA A 72 8.87 -3.70 9.48
N PRO A 73 9.23 -2.45 9.85
CA PRO A 73 8.30 -1.56 10.55
C PRO A 73 7.01 -1.29 9.77
N LEU A 74 7.11 -1.13 8.44
CA LEU A 74 5.95 -0.93 7.58
C LEU A 74 5.12 -2.22 7.42
N THR A 75 5.78 -3.37 7.27
CA THR A 75 5.10 -4.68 7.23
C THR A 75 4.28 -4.92 8.50
N VAL A 76 4.85 -4.62 9.67
CA VAL A 76 4.16 -4.74 10.96
C VAL A 76 3.01 -3.73 11.06
N ALA A 77 3.21 -2.50 10.60
CA ALA A 77 2.15 -1.49 10.58
C ALA A 77 0.96 -1.91 9.70
N VAL A 78 1.22 -2.46 8.50
CA VAL A 78 0.17 -3.04 7.64
C VAL A 78 -0.57 -4.16 8.37
N ALA A 79 0.15 -5.12 8.94
CA ALA A 79 -0.46 -6.24 9.67
C ALA A 79 -1.33 -5.79 10.85
N ARG A 80 -0.91 -4.76 11.59
CA ARG A 80 -1.66 -4.20 12.73
C ARG A 80 -2.84 -3.31 12.31
N SER A 81 -2.80 -2.72 11.12
CA SER A 81 -3.87 -1.82 10.64
C SER A 81 -5.17 -2.54 10.24
N GLY A 82 -5.14 -3.87 10.08
CA GLY A 82 -6.26 -4.64 9.56
C GLY A 82 -6.49 -4.47 8.05
N LEU A 83 -5.59 -3.78 7.34
CA LEU A 83 -5.63 -3.70 5.87
C LEU A 83 -5.51 -5.11 5.26
N PRO A 84 -6.36 -5.44 4.27
CA PRO A 84 -6.16 -6.62 3.43
C PRO A 84 -4.75 -6.61 2.84
N HIS A 85 -4.06 -7.74 2.96
CA HIS A 85 -2.71 -7.87 2.41
C HIS A 85 -2.43 -9.28 1.91
N SER A 86 -1.47 -9.37 1.00
CA SER A 86 -0.98 -10.63 0.43
C SER A 86 0.53 -10.67 0.53
N LEU A 87 1.10 -11.85 0.74
CA LEU A 87 2.54 -12.06 0.75
C LEU A 87 2.99 -12.54 -0.64
N ALA A 88 4.09 -11.99 -1.14
CA ALA A 88 4.71 -12.40 -2.39
C ALA A 88 6.23 -12.49 -2.20
N THR A 89 6.84 -13.60 -2.63
CA THR A 89 8.29 -13.82 -2.47
C THR A 89 9.14 -13.11 -3.50
N ASP A 90 8.58 -12.79 -4.67
CA ASP A 90 9.24 -12.12 -5.78
C ASP A 90 8.61 -10.74 -6.02
N GLU A 91 9.44 -9.69 -6.08
CA GLU A 91 8.93 -8.32 -6.17
C GLU A 91 8.29 -8.01 -7.53
N ARG A 92 8.77 -8.63 -8.60
CA ARG A 92 8.18 -8.44 -9.94
C ARG A 92 6.77 -9.03 -10.01
N GLY A 93 6.59 -10.26 -9.54
CA GLY A 93 5.29 -10.90 -9.41
C GLY A 93 4.35 -10.13 -8.47
N ALA A 94 4.88 -9.63 -7.36
CA ALA A 94 4.13 -8.77 -6.43
C ALA A 94 3.58 -7.51 -7.12
N ALA A 95 4.39 -6.89 -7.97
CA ALA A 95 4.01 -5.69 -8.71
C ALA A 95 2.84 -5.94 -9.67
N PHE A 96 2.90 -7.03 -10.44
CA PHE A 96 1.81 -7.42 -11.34
C PHE A 96 0.55 -7.87 -10.57
N LEU A 97 0.70 -8.53 -9.42
CA LEU A 97 -0.43 -8.86 -8.55
C LEU A 97 -1.14 -7.59 -8.08
N ALA A 98 -0.40 -6.60 -7.57
CA ALA A 98 -0.99 -5.34 -7.13
C ALA A 98 -1.66 -4.57 -8.27
N LEU A 99 -1.04 -4.53 -9.45
CA LEU A 99 -1.62 -3.90 -10.64
C LEU A 99 -2.92 -4.61 -11.05
N GLY A 100 -2.92 -5.95 -11.06
CA GLY A 100 -4.11 -6.75 -11.35
C GLY A 100 -5.24 -6.50 -10.36
N LEU A 101 -4.93 -6.49 -9.06
CA LEU A 101 -5.88 -6.16 -8.00
C LEU A 101 -6.46 -4.75 -8.15
N ALA A 102 -5.61 -3.76 -8.42
CA ALA A 102 -6.05 -2.38 -8.63
C ALA A 102 -6.97 -2.26 -9.86
N ARG A 103 -6.61 -2.89 -10.97
CA ARG A 103 -7.45 -2.87 -12.20
C ARG A 103 -8.76 -3.61 -12.04
N ALA A 104 -8.75 -4.78 -11.39
CA ALA A 104 -9.94 -5.59 -11.20
C ALA A 104 -10.94 -4.93 -10.24
N THR A 105 -10.45 -4.25 -9.21
CA THR A 105 -11.30 -3.67 -8.16
C THR A 105 -11.62 -2.19 -8.38
N GLY A 106 -10.82 -1.48 -9.18
CA GLY A 106 -10.85 -0.01 -9.26
C GLY A 106 -10.42 0.69 -7.96
N ARG A 107 -9.77 -0.02 -7.03
CA ARG A 107 -9.35 0.51 -5.72
C ARG A 107 -7.83 0.61 -5.62
N CYS A 108 -7.34 1.51 -4.77
CA CYS A 108 -5.92 1.71 -4.57
C CYS A 108 -5.27 0.46 -3.93
N CYS A 109 -4.19 -0.03 -4.56
CA CYS A 109 -3.38 -1.15 -4.08
C CYS A 109 -1.91 -0.70 -4.01
N ALA A 110 -1.21 -1.07 -2.94
CA ALA A 110 0.20 -0.77 -2.76
C ALA A 110 1.06 -2.03 -2.86
N VAL A 111 2.32 -1.85 -3.26
CA VAL A 111 3.37 -2.89 -3.18
C VAL A 111 4.42 -2.41 -2.21
N LEU A 112 4.85 -3.28 -1.31
CA LEU A 112 5.86 -3.00 -0.32
C LEU A 112 7.03 -3.96 -0.48
N VAL A 113 8.20 -3.41 -0.71
CA VAL A 113 9.44 -4.15 -0.91
C VAL A 113 10.54 -3.59 -0.01
N SER A 114 11.60 -4.38 0.20
CA SER A 114 12.84 -3.85 0.78
C SER A 114 13.53 -2.91 -0.20
N SER A 115 14.54 -2.16 0.25
CA SER A 115 15.39 -1.40 -0.68
C SER A 115 16.34 -2.31 -1.46
N GLY A 116 17.06 -1.75 -2.44
CA GLY A 116 17.99 -2.48 -3.31
C GLY A 116 17.35 -2.85 -4.65
N THR A 117 17.76 -3.97 -5.24
CA THR A 117 17.24 -4.47 -6.53
C THR A 117 15.75 -4.78 -6.50
N ALA A 118 15.22 -5.07 -5.32
CA ALA A 118 13.80 -5.24 -5.04
C ALA A 118 12.94 -4.08 -5.60
N VAL A 119 13.42 -2.83 -5.50
CA VAL A 119 12.74 -1.65 -6.07
C VAL A 119 12.78 -1.67 -7.59
N ALA A 120 13.92 -2.02 -8.19
CA ALA A 120 14.09 -2.10 -9.65
C ALA A 120 13.22 -3.21 -10.26
N ASN A 121 12.98 -4.29 -9.52
CA ASN A 121 12.10 -5.39 -9.94
C ASN A 121 10.63 -4.97 -10.14
N LEU A 122 10.21 -3.81 -9.59
CA LEU A 122 8.86 -3.27 -9.78
C LEU A 122 8.66 -2.61 -11.16
N LEU A 123 9.75 -2.18 -11.81
CA LEU A 123 9.70 -1.37 -13.03
C LEU A 123 8.81 -1.96 -14.16
N PRO A 124 8.83 -3.28 -14.45
CA PRO A 124 8.01 -3.84 -15.52
C PRO A 124 6.49 -3.69 -15.34
N ALA A 125 6.00 -3.50 -14.11
CA ALA A 125 4.58 -3.26 -13.86
C ALA A 125 4.22 -1.77 -13.84
N VAL A 126 5.23 -0.89 -13.80
CA VAL A 126 5.07 0.57 -13.73
C VAL A 126 4.99 1.20 -15.12
N VAL A 127 5.69 0.63 -16.11
CA VAL A 127 5.79 1.15 -17.49
C VAL A 127 4.79 0.52 -18.45
#